data_AF-A0A836QIP4-F1
#
_entry.id   AF-A0A836QIP4-F1
#
_cell.length_a   1.000
_cell.length_b   1.000
_cell.length_c   1.000
_cell.angle_alpha   90.00
_cell.angle_beta   90.00
_cell.angle_gamma   90.00
#
_symmetry.space_group_name_H-M   'P 1'
#
loop_
_entity.id
_entity.type
_entity.pdbx_description
1 polymer ?
#
loop_
_entity_poly.entity_id
_entity_poly.type
_entity_poly.pdbx_seq_one_letter_code
_entity_poly.pdbx_strand_id
1 'polypeptide(L)'
;MKTPTACAIALLIAVAVPQPGIAQARAQYSDYEGMVRELKSIAKSHSDVVELESHGRSPGGHDIWSITLSAGKADEKPALLVVGGVHGADLAGSEISVRFIRDLADGYGVADSVTQLLHGSTIYVFPRLNPDAGEAYFRFPLYERRLNERAIDLDKDGYVDEDGFDDLNGDGFITAVRVADPLGEWMPDEEIPELLRKADAAAGQTGVYRLFTEGRDDDGDGAWNEDEPGGVDLDRNFTHNYAWFEAGSGPHQVSEAESRALADFAFAHPNIAAVFTFSPYDNLLHPPKKPGAKIEGKKPITDVLEQDVPYLATMSSKFGEVTGYADSPEPPPAAGALSEWAYYAYG
;
A
#
# COMPACT_ATOMS: atom_id res chain seq x y z
N MET A 1 58.11 -16.62 -43.28
CA MET A 1 58.58 -17.12 -41.96
C MET A 1 58.15 -16.13 -40.89
N LYS A 2 57.70 -16.67 -39.76
CA LYS A 2 56.72 -16.12 -38.83
C LYS A 2 57.15 -14.81 -38.11
N THR A 3 56.22 -13.87 -38.03
CA THR A 3 56.21 -12.68 -37.16
C THR A 3 56.00 -13.07 -35.69
N PRO A 4 56.49 -12.27 -34.71
CA PRO A 4 56.38 -12.60 -33.30
C PRO A 4 55.01 -12.21 -32.74
N THR A 5 54.57 -13.05 -31.81
CA THR A 5 53.34 -12.99 -31.02
C THR A 5 53.32 -11.77 -30.10
N ALA A 6 52.31 -10.90 -30.24
CA ALA A 6 51.98 -9.91 -29.23
C ALA A 6 50.94 -10.50 -28.27
N CYS A 7 51.31 -10.62 -27.01
CA CYS A 7 50.46 -11.08 -25.93
C CYS A 7 49.58 -9.90 -25.49
N ALA A 8 48.29 -9.91 -25.86
CA ALA A 8 47.32 -8.95 -25.37
C ALA A 8 46.78 -9.43 -24.03
N ILE A 9 47.20 -8.77 -22.95
CA ILE A 9 46.58 -8.90 -21.63
C ILE A 9 45.24 -8.16 -21.72
N ALA A 10 44.15 -8.92 -21.84
CA ALA A 10 42.81 -8.40 -21.66
C ALA A 10 42.59 -8.13 -20.17
N LEU A 11 42.72 -6.87 -19.78
CA LEU A 11 42.29 -6.37 -18.47
C LEU A 11 40.75 -6.32 -18.48
N LEU A 12 40.11 -7.35 -17.90
CA LEU A 12 38.68 -7.30 -17.60
C LEU A 12 38.47 -6.29 -16.47
N ILE A 13 38.17 -5.05 -16.83
CA ILE A 13 37.56 -4.10 -15.91
C ILE A 13 36.11 -4.55 -15.78
N ALA A 14 35.80 -5.29 -14.71
CA ALA A 14 34.44 -5.44 -14.25
C ALA A 14 33.97 -4.05 -13.81
N VAL A 15 33.29 -3.34 -14.71
CA VAL A 15 32.52 -2.16 -14.35
C VAL A 15 31.31 -2.72 -13.61
N ALA A 16 31.42 -2.86 -12.30
CA ALA A 16 30.26 -2.86 -11.45
C ALA A 16 29.59 -1.49 -11.69
N VAL A 17 28.55 -1.48 -12.52
CA VAL A 17 27.63 -0.34 -12.57
C VAL A 17 26.91 -0.42 -11.23
N PRO A 18 27.20 0.45 -10.25
CA PRO A 18 26.34 0.51 -9.08
C PRO A 18 24.98 0.93 -9.63
N GLN A 19 23.96 0.08 -9.51
CA GLN A 19 22.58 0.42 -9.85
C GLN A 19 22.16 1.54 -8.89
N PRO A 20 22.20 2.82 -9.30
CA PRO A 20 21.97 3.92 -8.35
C PRO A 20 20.48 4.00 -8.00
N GLY A 21 19.61 3.39 -8.81
CA GLY A 21 18.16 3.56 -8.74
C GLY A 21 17.53 3.07 -7.45
N ILE A 22 17.91 1.89 -6.94
CA ILE A 22 17.26 1.29 -5.77
C ILE A 22 17.67 2.02 -4.48
N ALA A 23 18.97 2.30 -4.31
CA ALA A 23 19.47 3.03 -3.14
C ALA A 23 19.01 4.49 -3.12
N GLN A 24 18.91 5.15 -4.29
CA GLN A 24 18.49 6.54 -4.40
C GLN A 24 16.97 6.71 -4.27
N ALA A 25 16.16 5.72 -4.67
CA ALA A 25 14.71 5.69 -4.41
C ALA A 25 14.41 5.40 -2.92
N ARG A 26 15.13 4.47 -2.28
CA ARG A 26 15.03 4.22 -0.83
C ARG A 26 15.37 5.45 0.01
N ALA A 27 16.29 6.29 -0.47
CA ALA A 27 16.64 7.55 0.19
C ALA A 27 15.54 8.63 0.13
N GLN A 28 14.45 8.40 -0.61
CA GLN A 28 13.33 9.34 -0.75
C GLN A 28 12.10 8.98 0.08
N TYR A 29 11.93 7.70 0.43
CA TYR A 29 10.81 7.23 1.25
C TYR A 29 11.23 7.10 2.72
N SER A 30 10.32 7.42 3.62
CA SER A 30 10.54 7.36 5.06
C SER A 30 10.21 5.97 5.59
N ASP A 31 11.14 5.41 6.37
CA ASP A 31 10.85 4.33 7.30
C ASP A 31 9.85 4.80 8.37
N TYR A 32 9.30 3.86 9.15
CA TYR A 32 8.32 4.19 10.19
C TYR A 32 8.84 5.27 11.15
N GLU A 33 10.06 5.09 11.64
CA GLU A 33 10.68 6.01 12.59
C GLU A 33 10.94 7.41 11.99
N GLY A 34 11.31 7.49 10.72
CA GLY A 34 11.47 8.72 9.95
C GLY A 34 10.17 9.48 9.82
N MET A 35 9.11 8.79 9.41
CA MET A 35 7.76 9.35 9.33
C MET A 35 7.30 9.86 10.69
N VAL A 36 7.45 9.06 11.76
CA VAL A 36 7.04 9.45 13.11
C VAL A 36 7.83 10.65 13.63
N ARG A 37 9.14 10.72 13.37
CA ARG A 37 9.95 11.90 13.71
C ARG A 37 9.43 13.15 13.01
N GLU A 38 9.08 13.05 11.73
CA GLU A 38 8.52 14.15 10.96
C GLU A 38 7.17 14.62 11.51
N LEU A 39 6.23 13.69 11.75
CA LEU A 39 4.92 14.01 12.33
C LEU A 39 5.03 14.68 13.70
N LYS A 40 5.87 14.15 14.59
CA LYS A 40 6.15 14.76 15.91
C LYS A 40 6.77 16.15 15.78
N SER A 41 7.64 16.35 14.79
CA SER A 41 8.24 17.66 14.51
C SER A 41 7.20 18.68 14.04
N ILE A 42 6.29 18.29 13.14
CA ILE A 42 5.21 19.15 12.64
C ILE A 42 4.27 19.51 13.79
N ALA A 43 3.77 18.52 14.54
CA ALA A 43 2.86 18.75 15.67
C ALA A 43 3.47 19.67 16.74
N LYS A 44 4.78 19.54 16.99
CA LYS A 44 5.49 20.42 17.92
C LYS A 44 5.63 21.86 17.42
N SER A 45 5.86 22.05 16.12
CA SER A 45 6.07 23.38 15.52
C SER A 45 4.76 24.15 15.30
N HIS A 46 3.63 23.44 15.13
CA HIS A 46 2.32 24.00 14.80
C HIS A 46 1.25 23.58 15.82
N SER A 47 1.58 23.56 17.10
CA SER A 47 0.72 23.03 18.18
C SER A 47 -0.59 23.80 18.40
N ASP A 48 -0.77 24.95 17.75
CA ASP A 48 -2.00 25.74 17.76
C ASP A 48 -3.05 25.23 16.77
N VAL A 49 -2.64 24.45 15.77
CA VAL A 49 -3.53 23.89 14.74
C VAL A 49 -3.31 22.42 14.42
N VAL A 50 -2.24 21.80 14.94
CA VAL A 50 -1.90 20.38 14.72
C VAL A 50 -1.91 19.62 16.03
N GLU A 51 -2.64 18.52 16.05
CA GLU A 51 -2.62 17.51 17.11
C GLU A 51 -2.24 16.14 16.53
N LEU A 52 -1.41 15.39 17.25
CA LEU A 52 -0.92 14.06 16.88
C LEU A 52 -1.38 13.04 17.93
N GLU A 53 -2.09 12.01 17.48
CA GLU A 53 -2.66 10.97 18.34
C GLU A 53 -2.30 9.57 17.84
N SER A 54 -2.20 8.61 18.76
CA SER A 54 -2.03 7.19 18.46
C SER A 54 -3.31 6.44 18.83
N HIS A 55 -3.76 5.58 17.92
CA HIS A 55 -5.02 4.81 18.04
C HIS A 55 -4.79 3.32 18.29
N GLY A 56 -3.68 2.98 18.94
CA GLY A 56 -3.26 1.60 19.20
C GLY A 56 -2.03 1.20 18.40
N ARG A 57 -1.75 -0.10 18.36
CA ARG A 57 -0.59 -0.68 17.68
C ARG A 57 -1.02 -1.74 16.67
N SER A 58 -0.34 -1.78 15.53
CA SER A 58 -0.42 -2.87 14.55
C SER A 58 0.12 -4.20 15.14
N PRO A 59 -0.14 -5.35 14.50
CA PRO A 59 0.47 -6.63 14.89
C PRO A 59 2.00 -6.60 14.95
N GLY A 60 2.66 -5.89 14.03
CA GLY A 60 4.11 -5.65 14.03
C GLY A 60 4.60 -4.69 15.13
N GLY A 61 3.69 -4.17 15.96
CA GLY A 61 4.02 -3.38 17.16
C GLY A 61 4.16 -1.87 16.93
N HIS A 62 3.88 -1.39 15.72
CA HIS A 62 3.97 0.02 15.36
C HIS A 62 2.71 0.78 15.78
N ASP A 63 2.87 1.97 16.38
CA ASP A 63 1.73 2.83 16.70
C ASP A 63 1.03 3.31 15.41
N ILE A 64 -0.30 3.26 15.41
CA ILE A 64 -1.16 3.75 14.33
C ILE A 64 -1.45 5.24 14.60
N TRP A 65 -0.84 6.12 13.83
CA TRP A 65 -0.90 7.57 14.06
C TRP A 65 -2.03 8.24 13.26
N SER A 66 -2.63 9.28 13.84
CA SER A 66 -3.43 10.26 13.13
C SER A 66 -2.98 11.69 13.44
N ILE A 67 -3.21 12.60 12.50
CA ILE A 67 -3.07 14.04 12.67
C ILE A 67 -4.45 14.70 12.57
N THR A 68 -4.72 15.64 13.47
CA THR A 68 -5.84 16.58 13.35
C THR A 68 -5.28 17.96 13.01
N LEU A 69 -5.74 18.53 11.89
CA LEU A 69 -5.46 19.91 11.46
C LEU A 69 -6.73 20.76 11.58
N SER A 70 -6.80 21.69 12.53
CA SER A 70 -7.96 22.57 12.72
C SER A 70 -7.63 23.81 13.56
N ALA A 71 -8.18 24.97 13.21
CA ALA A 71 -8.06 26.18 14.01
C ALA A 71 -9.23 26.32 15.01
N GLY A 72 -9.03 25.99 16.29
CA GLY A 72 -10.09 25.95 17.29
C GLY A 72 -10.64 24.54 17.48
N LYS A 73 -11.94 24.39 17.79
CA LYS A 73 -12.53 23.07 18.06
C LYS A 73 -12.74 22.27 16.79
N ALA A 74 -12.13 21.09 16.74
CA ALA A 74 -12.08 20.23 15.56
C ALA A 74 -13.44 19.56 15.25
N ASP A 75 -14.16 19.15 16.30
CA ASP A 75 -15.42 18.40 16.27
C ASP A 75 -16.65 19.27 15.91
N GLU A 76 -16.55 20.59 16.04
CA GLU A 76 -17.64 21.54 15.73
C GLU A 76 -17.70 21.97 14.25
N LYS A 77 -16.81 21.44 13.39
CA LYS A 77 -16.67 21.82 11.97
C LYS A 77 -16.83 20.63 11.04
N PRO A 78 -17.31 20.81 9.79
CA PRO A 78 -17.26 19.74 8.80
C PRO A 78 -15.82 19.29 8.56
N ALA A 79 -15.61 17.98 8.44
CA ALA A 79 -14.29 17.39 8.32
C ALA A 79 -14.07 16.56 7.06
N LEU A 80 -12.84 16.59 6.58
CA LEU A 80 -12.32 15.64 5.60
C LEU A 80 -11.42 14.64 6.33
N LEU A 81 -11.68 13.35 6.15
CA LEU A 81 -10.77 12.29 6.57
C LEU A 81 -9.90 11.88 5.39
N VAL A 82 -8.59 12.01 5.54
CA VAL A 82 -7.58 11.59 4.56
C VAL A 82 -6.87 10.35 5.08
N VAL A 83 -6.73 9.33 4.24
CA VAL A 83 -6.06 8.08 4.61
C VAL A 83 -4.97 7.77 3.58
N GLY A 84 -3.75 7.56 4.05
CA GLY A 84 -2.62 7.04 3.27
C GLY A 84 -2.23 5.65 3.75
N GLY A 85 -1.66 4.84 2.85
CA GLY A 85 -1.10 3.54 3.20
C GLY A 85 -2.14 2.51 3.67
N VAL A 86 -3.40 2.62 3.24
CA VAL A 86 -4.38 1.51 3.39
C VAL A 86 -3.94 0.31 2.54
N HIS A 87 -3.41 0.58 1.34
CA HIS A 87 -2.65 -0.41 0.57
C HIS A 87 -1.21 -0.41 1.05
N GLY A 88 -0.80 -1.50 1.68
CA GLY A 88 0.52 -1.59 2.32
C GLY A 88 1.72 -1.36 1.40
N ALA A 89 1.58 -1.73 0.12
CA ALA A 89 2.62 -1.54 -0.90
C ALA A 89 2.76 -0.09 -1.40
N ASP A 90 1.78 0.78 -1.12
CA ASP A 90 1.79 2.17 -1.58
C ASP A 90 2.46 3.11 -0.56
N LEU A 91 3.79 3.15 -0.61
CA LEU A 91 4.58 4.11 0.17
C LEU A 91 4.36 5.56 -0.28
N ALA A 92 4.02 5.79 -1.55
CA ALA A 92 3.81 7.13 -2.09
C ALA A 92 2.60 7.81 -1.47
N GLY A 93 1.48 7.09 -1.30
CA GLY A 93 0.33 7.60 -0.59
C GLY A 93 0.65 8.04 0.85
N SER A 94 1.60 7.35 1.51
CA SER A 94 2.06 7.74 2.84
C SER A 94 2.87 9.04 2.83
N GLU A 95 3.86 9.17 1.96
CA GLU A 95 4.68 10.39 1.86
C GLU A 95 3.86 11.61 1.43
N ILE A 96 2.92 11.42 0.49
CA ILE A 96 2.01 12.48 0.06
C ILE A 96 1.15 12.94 1.24
N SER A 97 0.67 12.02 2.08
CA SER A 97 -0.09 12.37 3.28
C SER A 97 0.72 13.22 4.26
N VAL A 98 1.97 12.83 4.53
CA VAL A 98 2.87 13.58 5.43
C VAL A 98 3.18 14.96 4.85
N ARG A 99 3.46 15.04 3.55
CA ARG A 99 3.68 16.33 2.87
C ARG A 99 2.43 17.21 2.91
N PHE A 100 1.25 16.64 2.68
CA PHE A 100 -0.02 17.35 2.77
C PHE A 100 -0.25 17.93 4.16
N ILE A 101 0.05 17.16 5.22
CA ILE A 101 0.02 17.64 6.60
C ILE A 101 0.98 18.83 6.78
N ARG A 102 2.23 18.72 6.32
CA ARG A 102 3.23 19.79 6.40
C ARG A 102 2.78 21.05 5.66
N ASP A 103 2.35 20.92 4.41
CA ASP A 103 1.96 22.05 3.56
C ASP A 103 0.76 22.82 4.16
N LEU A 104 -0.20 22.13 4.79
CA LEU A 104 -1.30 22.77 5.52
C LEU A 104 -0.85 23.43 6.83
N ALA A 105 0.02 22.78 7.59
CA ALA A 105 0.55 23.30 8.84
C ALA A 105 1.42 24.56 8.61
N ASP A 106 2.35 24.50 7.66
CA ASP A 106 3.23 25.62 7.26
C ASP A 106 2.44 26.76 6.59
N GLY A 107 1.34 26.43 5.90
CA GLY A 107 0.47 27.40 5.24
C GLY A 107 -0.42 28.19 6.21
N TYR A 108 -0.66 27.70 7.43
CA TYR A 108 -1.53 28.37 8.38
C TYR A 108 -0.91 29.68 8.89
N GLY A 109 -1.67 30.78 8.81
CA GLY A 109 -1.20 32.12 9.14
C GLY A 109 -0.30 32.77 8.07
N VAL A 110 0.02 32.04 7.00
CA VAL A 110 0.86 32.50 5.87
C VAL A 110 0.03 32.65 4.60
N ALA A 111 -0.71 31.60 4.24
CA ALA A 111 -1.60 31.60 3.08
C ALA A 111 -3.05 31.80 3.51
N ASP A 112 -3.71 32.82 2.97
CA ASP A 112 -5.11 33.13 3.29
C ASP A 112 -6.04 31.96 2.99
N SER A 113 -5.80 31.22 1.90
CA SER A 113 -6.60 30.05 1.53
C SER A 113 -6.52 28.92 2.56
N VAL A 114 -5.32 28.59 3.03
CA VAL A 114 -5.10 27.54 4.04
C VAL A 114 -5.65 27.98 5.40
N THR A 115 -5.44 29.25 5.76
CA THR A 115 -5.95 29.81 7.01
C THR A 115 -7.48 29.77 7.06
N GLN A 116 -8.14 30.18 5.97
CA GLN A 116 -9.60 30.09 5.85
C GLN A 116 -10.09 28.64 5.86
N LEU A 117 -9.37 27.72 5.21
CA LEU A 117 -9.69 26.29 5.22
C LEU A 117 -9.70 25.73 6.64
N LEU A 118 -8.64 25.94 7.43
CA LEU A 118 -8.54 25.39 8.80
C LEU A 118 -9.47 26.12 9.81
N HIS A 119 -9.91 27.34 9.52
CA HIS A 119 -10.97 27.99 10.30
C HIS A 119 -12.35 27.41 9.99
N GLY A 120 -12.65 27.09 8.74
CA GLY A 120 -13.97 26.62 8.30
C GLY A 120 -14.16 25.11 8.33
N SER A 121 -13.08 24.34 8.39
CA SER A 121 -13.10 22.87 8.32
C SER A 121 -12.02 22.24 9.21
N THR A 122 -12.16 20.94 9.43
CA THR A 122 -11.15 20.11 10.09
C THR A 122 -10.63 19.08 9.11
N ILE A 123 -9.32 18.83 9.11
CA ILE A 123 -8.73 17.77 8.29
C ILE A 123 -8.12 16.73 9.23
N TYR A 124 -8.67 15.53 9.21
CA TYR A 124 -8.10 14.37 9.90
C TYR A 124 -7.26 13.58 8.90
N VAL A 125 -6.08 13.12 9.29
CA VAL A 125 -5.18 12.38 8.41
C VAL A 125 -4.63 11.16 9.12
N PHE A 126 -4.82 9.97 8.56
CA PHE A 126 -4.05 8.77 8.90
C PHE A 126 -2.95 8.62 7.84
N PRO A 127 -1.71 9.07 8.10
CA PRO A 127 -0.68 9.15 7.06
C PRO A 127 -0.22 7.77 6.58
N ARG A 128 -0.22 6.76 7.44
CA ARG A 128 0.08 5.37 7.07
C ARG A 128 -0.74 4.44 7.94
N LEU A 129 -1.82 3.89 7.37
CA LEU A 129 -2.72 3.00 8.09
C LEU A 129 -2.11 1.61 8.31
N ASN A 130 -1.35 1.09 7.34
CA ASN A 130 -0.61 -0.17 7.46
C ASN A 130 0.90 0.09 7.68
N PRO A 131 1.33 0.42 8.91
CA PRO A 131 2.75 0.67 9.18
C PRO A 131 3.62 -0.57 8.96
N ASP A 132 3.08 -1.76 9.22
CA ASP A 132 3.81 -3.04 9.10
C ASP A 132 4.22 -3.34 7.67
N ALA A 133 3.27 -3.28 6.73
CA ALA A 133 3.56 -3.47 5.32
C ALA A 133 4.54 -2.40 4.81
N GLY A 134 4.38 -1.16 5.25
CA GLY A 134 5.29 -0.08 4.86
C GLY A 134 6.72 -0.28 5.40
N GLU A 135 6.88 -0.86 6.59
CA GLU A 135 8.19 -1.12 7.20
C GLU A 135 8.92 -2.30 6.55
N ALA A 136 8.20 -3.24 5.94
CA ALA A 136 8.82 -4.36 5.19
C ALA A 136 9.74 -3.89 4.04
N TYR A 137 9.54 -2.67 3.51
CA TYR A 137 10.43 -2.07 2.51
C TYR A 137 11.75 -1.53 3.08
N PHE A 138 11.90 -1.51 4.40
CA PHE A 138 13.08 -0.99 5.10
C PHE A 138 13.77 -2.03 5.99
N ARG A 139 13.09 -3.14 6.29
CA ARG A 139 13.61 -4.31 7.00
C ARG A 139 14.04 -5.40 6.02
N PHE A 140 15.16 -6.08 6.30
CA PHE A 140 15.66 -7.18 5.46
C PHE A 140 14.95 -8.51 5.82
N PRO A 141 14.66 -9.39 4.84
CA PRO A 141 14.86 -9.22 3.39
C PRO A 141 13.89 -8.20 2.79
N LEU A 142 14.29 -7.53 1.70
CA LEU A 142 13.47 -6.51 1.05
C LEU A 142 12.49 -7.18 0.06
N TYR A 143 11.20 -6.99 0.25
CA TYR A 143 10.16 -7.45 -0.66
C TYR A 143 8.94 -6.54 -0.64
N GLU A 144 8.12 -6.59 -1.70
CA GLU A 144 6.83 -5.91 -1.71
C GLU A 144 5.88 -6.61 -0.73
N ARG A 145 5.38 -5.88 0.26
CA ARG A 145 4.39 -6.39 1.21
C ARG A 145 3.11 -5.57 1.14
N ARG A 146 1.97 -6.26 1.06
CA ARG A 146 0.63 -5.65 1.08
C ARG A 146 -0.09 -5.85 2.41
N LEU A 147 0.16 -6.99 3.04
CA LEU A 147 -0.51 -7.45 4.25
C LEU A 147 0.16 -6.87 5.50
N ASN A 148 -0.59 -6.70 6.58
CA ASN A 148 0.01 -6.41 7.90
C ASN A 148 0.83 -7.59 8.44
N GLU A 149 1.48 -7.44 9.60
CA GLU A 149 2.29 -8.51 10.22
C GLU A 149 1.47 -9.42 11.16
N ARG A 150 0.17 -9.61 10.86
CA ARG A 150 -0.64 -10.57 11.61
C ARG A 150 -0.12 -11.98 11.32
N ALA A 151 0.33 -12.69 12.36
CA ALA A 151 0.66 -14.09 12.26
C ALA A 151 -0.54 -14.94 11.81
N ILE A 152 -0.36 -15.71 10.74
CA ILE A 152 -1.37 -16.64 10.21
C ILE A 152 -0.76 -18.03 10.05
N ASP A 153 -1.49 -19.02 10.53
CA ASP A 153 -1.31 -20.44 10.22
C ASP A 153 -2.07 -20.72 8.91
N LEU A 154 -1.37 -20.74 7.77
CA LEU A 154 -1.98 -20.77 6.44
C LEU A 154 -2.50 -22.17 6.08
N ASP A 155 -1.77 -23.22 6.46
CA ASP A 155 -2.09 -24.61 6.11
C ASP A 155 -2.83 -25.38 7.23
N LYS A 156 -2.91 -24.79 8.44
CA LYS A 156 -3.62 -25.27 9.64
C LYS A 156 -2.95 -26.46 10.32
N ASP A 157 -1.64 -26.55 10.23
CA ASP A 157 -0.87 -27.61 10.87
C ASP A 157 -0.55 -27.32 12.35
N GLY A 158 -0.78 -26.09 12.81
CA GLY A 158 -0.63 -25.64 14.18
C GLY A 158 0.57 -24.71 14.43
N TYR A 159 1.33 -24.38 13.39
CA TYR A 159 2.40 -23.39 13.44
C TYR A 159 2.04 -22.11 12.66
N VAL A 160 2.83 -21.03 12.78
CA VAL A 160 2.49 -19.72 12.19
C VAL A 160 3.72 -19.11 11.52
N ASP A 161 3.52 -18.52 10.34
CA ASP A 161 4.54 -17.83 9.55
C ASP A 161 5.83 -18.66 9.35
N GLU A 162 5.69 -19.94 8.95
CA GLU A 162 6.81 -20.85 8.70
C GLU A 162 7.48 -20.59 7.34
N ASP A 163 8.78 -20.84 7.20
CA ASP A 163 9.49 -20.76 5.92
C ASP A 163 9.35 -19.42 5.14
N GLY A 164 9.66 -18.31 5.80
CA GLY A 164 9.86 -17.04 5.11
C GLY A 164 11.05 -17.08 4.13
N PHE A 165 11.12 -16.13 3.21
CA PHE A 165 12.19 -16.12 2.21
C PHE A 165 13.59 -15.98 2.84
N ASP A 166 14.48 -16.92 2.51
CA ASP A 166 15.91 -16.78 2.78
C ASP A 166 16.62 -16.11 1.61
N ASP A 167 17.29 -15.00 1.89
CA ASP A 167 18.35 -14.50 1.00
C ASP A 167 19.59 -15.40 1.16
N LEU A 168 19.63 -16.49 0.40
CA LEU A 168 20.70 -17.50 0.41
C LEU A 168 22.07 -16.90 0.05
N ASN A 169 22.08 -15.83 -0.75
CA ASN A 169 23.31 -15.24 -1.29
C ASN A 169 23.74 -13.93 -0.59
N GLY A 170 22.85 -13.35 0.23
CA GLY A 170 23.10 -12.19 1.09
C GLY A 170 23.16 -10.85 0.36
N ASP A 171 22.52 -10.72 -0.82
CA ASP A 171 22.57 -9.51 -1.64
C ASP A 171 21.47 -8.47 -1.35
N GLY A 172 20.51 -8.76 -0.48
CA GLY A 172 19.39 -7.86 -0.20
C GLY A 172 18.06 -8.30 -0.80
N PHE A 173 18.07 -9.23 -1.76
CA PHE A 173 16.92 -9.54 -2.58
C PHE A 173 16.57 -11.02 -2.50
N ILE A 174 15.27 -11.31 -2.55
CA ILE A 174 14.79 -12.66 -2.77
C ILE A 174 14.64 -12.86 -4.26
N THR A 175 15.53 -13.67 -4.84
CA THR A 175 15.60 -13.85 -6.30
C THR A 175 14.99 -15.16 -6.75
N ALA A 176 14.82 -15.34 -8.06
CA ALA A 176 14.41 -16.63 -8.61
C ALA A 176 15.66 -17.49 -8.88
N VAL A 177 15.70 -18.68 -8.28
CA VAL A 177 16.72 -19.69 -8.54
C VAL A 177 16.29 -20.54 -9.73
N ARG A 178 17.08 -20.54 -10.80
CA ARG A 178 16.90 -21.46 -11.93
C ARG A 178 17.63 -22.77 -11.66
N VAL A 179 16.91 -23.88 -11.69
CA VAL A 179 17.45 -25.23 -11.53
C VAL A 179 17.33 -25.97 -12.86
N ALA A 180 18.46 -26.51 -13.34
CA ALA A 180 18.48 -27.27 -14.59
C ALA A 180 17.63 -28.55 -14.43
N ASP A 181 16.57 -28.66 -15.24
CA ASP A 181 15.67 -29.80 -15.26
C ASP A 181 15.27 -30.09 -16.71
N PRO A 182 15.54 -31.31 -17.24
CA PRO A 182 15.09 -31.72 -18.57
C PRO A 182 13.57 -31.65 -18.79
N LEU A 183 12.78 -31.62 -17.72
CA LEU A 183 11.33 -31.43 -17.70
C LEU A 183 10.93 -30.01 -17.29
N GLY A 184 11.87 -29.06 -17.36
CA GLY A 184 11.63 -27.66 -17.07
C GLY A 184 10.71 -26.99 -18.08
N GLU A 185 10.01 -25.95 -17.64
CA GLU A 185 9.12 -25.16 -18.51
C GLU A 185 9.82 -23.93 -19.10
N TRP A 186 10.96 -23.54 -18.53
CA TRP A 186 11.64 -22.29 -18.84
C TRP A 186 12.89 -22.51 -19.68
N MET A 187 13.12 -21.63 -20.64
CA MET A 187 14.34 -21.59 -21.44
C MET A 187 14.93 -20.17 -21.40
N PRO A 188 16.26 -19.99 -21.60
CA PRO A 188 16.85 -18.68 -21.75
C PRO A 188 16.20 -17.89 -22.88
N ASP A 189 16.03 -16.59 -22.68
CA ASP A 189 15.69 -15.69 -23.77
C ASP A 189 16.84 -15.63 -24.80
N GLU A 190 16.48 -15.41 -26.07
CA GLU A 190 17.44 -15.42 -27.18
C GLU A 190 18.33 -14.17 -27.21
N GLU A 191 17.82 -13.03 -26.74
CA GLU A 191 18.53 -11.76 -26.73
C GLU A 191 19.28 -11.54 -25.42
N ILE A 192 18.67 -11.95 -24.30
CA ILE A 192 19.22 -11.79 -22.94
C ILE A 192 19.19 -13.15 -22.22
N PRO A 193 20.23 -14.00 -22.35
CA PRO A 193 20.23 -15.36 -21.80
C PRO A 193 20.12 -15.48 -20.26
N GLU A 194 20.27 -14.36 -19.55
CA GLU A 194 20.02 -14.24 -18.11
C GLU A 194 18.52 -14.23 -17.79
N LEU A 195 17.68 -13.72 -18.70
CA LEU A 195 16.23 -13.76 -18.57
C LEU A 195 15.70 -15.11 -19.05
N LEU A 196 14.65 -15.60 -18.40
CA LEU A 196 13.95 -16.81 -18.80
C LEU A 196 12.60 -16.48 -19.41
N ARG A 197 12.24 -17.24 -20.44
CA ARG A 197 10.90 -17.24 -21.04
C ARG A 197 10.32 -18.64 -21.02
N LYS A 198 8.99 -18.73 -20.95
CA LYS A 198 8.30 -20.02 -21.01
C LYS A 198 8.47 -20.61 -22.41
N ALA A 199 8.89 -21.87 -22.48
CA ALA A 199 9.08 -22.55 -23.75
C ALA A 199 7.72 -22.83 -24.40
N ASP A 200 7.60 -22.49 -25.69
CA ASP A 200 6.42 -22.83 -26.48
C ASP A 200 6.56 -24.23 -27.09
N ALA A 201 5.87 -25.19 -26.47
CA ALA A 201 5.82 -26.56 -26.96
C ALA A 201 5.20 -26.67 -28.36
N ALA A 202 4.28 -25.77 -28.75
CA ALA A 202 3.68 -25.77 -30.07
C ALA A 202 4.65 -25.29 -31.15
N ALA A 203 5.60 -24.43 -30.79
CA ALA A 203 6.71 -24.01 -31.65
C ALA A 203 7.92 -24.99 -31.62
N GLY A 204 7.81 -26.12 -30.91
CA GLY A 204 8.88 -27.11 -30.77
C GLY A 204 10.01 -26.67 -29.83
N GLN A 205 9.77 -25.67 -28.98
CA GLN A 205 10.73 -25.25 -27.96
C GLN A 205 10.66 -26.19 -26.76
N THR A 206 11.77 -26.35 -26.06
CA THR A 206 11.86 -27.20 -24.86
C THR A 206 12.46 -26.39 -23.73
N GLY A 207 11.74 -26.35 -22.60
CA GLY A 207 12.28 -25.77 -21.38
C GLY A 207 13.35 -26.69 -20.78
N VAL A 208 14.35 -26.08 -20.18
CA VAL A 208 15.50 -26.76 -19.56
C VAL A 208 15.73 -26.31 -18.12
N TYR A 209 14.90 -25.40 -17.63
CA TYR A 209 14.94 -24.88 -16.27
C TYR A 209 13.57 -24.95 -15.60
N ARG A 210 13.58 -25.25 -14.31
CA ARG A 210 12.52 -24.87 -13.37
C ARG A 210 12.95 -23.62 -12.63
N LEU A 211 11.98 -22.77 -12.32
CA LEU A 211 12.18 -21.58 -11.49
C LEU A 211 11.60 -21.87 -10.11
N PHE A 212 12.40 -21.57 -9.09
CA PHE A 212 12.01 -21.58 -7.68
C PHE A 212 12.31 -20.20 -7.10
N THR A 213 11.61 -19.81 -6.04
CA THR A 213 11.99 -18.64 -5.25
C THR A 213 13.14 -19.03 -4.32
N GLU A 214 14.08 -18.11 -4.07
CA GLU A 214 15.17 -18.29 -3.10
C GLU A 214 14.61 -18.56 -1.70
N GLY A 215 15.14 -19.57 -1.00
CA GLY A 215 14.57 -20.06 0.26
C GLY A 215 15.21 -21.35 0.75
N ARG A 216 14.96 -21.70 2.02
CA ARG A 216 15.20 -23.03 2.60
C ARG A 216 13.88 -23.67 3.01
N ASP A 217 13.99 -24.96 3.23
CA ASP A 217 13.07 -25.77 4.01
C ASP A 217 13.63 -25.71 5.45
N ASP A 218 13.15 -24.74 6.24
CA ASP A 218 13.74 -24.41 7.54
C ASP A 218 13.27 -25.36 8.65
N ASP A 219 12.13 -26.05 8.45
CA ASP A 219 11.52 -26.96 9.40
C ASP A 219 11.72 -28.46 9.04
N GLY A 220 12.10 -28.76 7.81
CA GLY A 220 12.51 -30.07 7.31
C GLY A 220 11.37 -30.96 6.84
N ASP A 221 10.22 -30.41 6.47
CA ASP A 221 9.04 -31.17 6.04
C ASP A 221 9.07 -31.57 4.55
N GLY A 222 10.07 -31.07 3.81
CA GLY A 222 10.33 -31.36 2.39
C GLY A 222 9.69 -30.36 1.43
N ALA A 223 9.10 -29.30 1.98
CA ALA A 223 8.42 -28.21 1.32
C ALA A 223 9.25 -26.92 1.57
N TRP A 224 9.21 -25.93 0.68
CA TRP A 224 10.10 -24.76 0.79
C TRP A 224 9.38 -23.47 0.45
N ASN A 225 9.62 -22.41 1.24
CA ASN A 225 8.90 -21.14 1.14
C ASN A 225 7.37 -21.30 1.22
N GLU A 226 6.87 -22.15 2.13
CA GLU A 226 5.47 -22.57 2.10
C GLU A 226 4.51 -21.60 2.80
N ASP A 227 4.93 -20.92 3.86
CA ASP A 227 4.14 -19.86 4.49
C ASP A 227 4.81 -18.49 4.33
N GLU A 228 4.65 -17.90 3.14
CA GLU A 228 4.90 -16.47 2.96
C GLU A 228 4.25 -15.69 4.13
N PRO A 229 4.98 -14.78 4.81
CA PRO A 229 4.55 -14.26 6.09
C PRO A 229 3.14 -13.69 5.96
N GLY A 230 2.19 -14.33 6.66
CA GLY A 230 0.77 -14.17 6.44
C GLY A 230 0.30 -12.77 6.82
N GLY A 231 -0.99 -12.52 6.69
CA GLY A 231 -1.57 -11.29 7.21
C GLY A 231 -2.87 -10.91 6.54
N VAL A 232 -3.30 -9.69 6.84
CA VAL A 232 -4.55 -9.14 6.34
C VAL A 232 -4.27 -7.91 5.49
N ASP A 233 -4.93 -7.88 4.33
CA ASP A 233 -5.01 -6.70 3.50
C ASP A 233 -6.07 -5.79 4.12
N LEU A 234 -5.65 -4.62 4.60
CA LEU A 234 -6.56 -3.71 5.28
C LEU A 234 -7.68 -3.23 4.35
N ASP A 235 -7.43 -3.13 3.05
CA ASP A 235 -8.45 -2.77 2.06
C ASP A 235 -9.35 -3.95 1.65
N ARG A 236 -9.30 -5.06 2.40
CA ARG A 236 -10.21 -6.20 2.30
C ARG A 236 -10.88 -6.54 3.63
N ASN A 237 -10.59 -5.77 4.69
CA ASN A 237 -10.98 -6.10 6.05
C ASN A 237 -12.22 -5.33 6.55
N PHE A 238 -12.77 -4.37 5.80
CA PHE A 238 -13.91 -3.58 6.25
C PHE A 238 -15.27 -4.29 6.08
N THR A 239 -16.32 -3.77 6.73
CA THR A 239 -17.59 -4.50 6.89
C THR A 239 -18.44 -4.60 5.62
N HIS A 240 -18.25 -3.70 4.65
CA HIS A 240 -19.07 -3.67 3.44
C HIS A 240 -18.56 -4.70 2.42
N ASN A 241 -19.48 -5.52 1.89
CA ASN A 241 -19.15 -6.55 0.91
C ASN A 241 -17.96 -7.44 1.33
N TYR A 242 -17.84 -7.74 2.63
CA TYR A 242 -16.70 -8.49 3.16
C TYR A 242 -16.63 -9.90 2.57
N ALA A 243 -15.46 -10.27 2.07
CA ALA A 243 -15.20 -11.57 1.46
C ALA A 243 -14.85 -12.63 2.52
N TRP A 244 -15.81 -13.46 2.88
CA TRP A 244 -15.59 -14.55 3.85
C TRP A 244 -14.69 -15.64 3.28
N PHE A 245 -13.71 -16.06 4.08
CA PHE A 245 -12.80 -17.17 3.77
C PHE A 245 -11.91 -16.94 2.54
N GLU A 246 -11.72 -15.69 2.13
CA GLU A 246 -10.76 -15.31 1.09
C GLU A 246 -9.43 -14.89 1.71
N ALA A 247 -8.34 -15.19 1.01
CA ALA A 247 -7.00 -14.74 1.39
C ALA A 247 -6.95 -13.22 1.56
N GLY A 248 -6.23 -12.77 2.59
CA GLY A 248 -6.07 -11.36 2.94
C GLY A 248 -7.31 -10.66 3.50
N SER A 249 -8.50 -11.30 3.58
CA SER A 249 -9.70 -10.65 4.16
C SER A 249 -9.65 -10.53 5.68
N GLY A 250 -8.94 -11.44 6.35
CA GLY A 250 -8.91 -11.60 7.80
C GLY A 250 -9.93 -12.62 8.33
N PRO A 251 -9.89 -12.92 9.64
CA PRO A 251 -10.79 -13.90 10.26
C PRO A 251 -12.25 -13.43 10.35
N HIS A 252 -12.49 -12.12 10.44
CA HIS A 252 -13.82 -11.50 10.43
C HIS A 252 -13.68 -10.00 10.10
N GLN A 253 -14.81 -9.33 9.88
CA GLN A 253 -14.78 -7.91 9.52
C GLN A 253 -14.16 -7.07 10.64
N VAL A 254 -13.28 -6.16 10.23
CA VAL A 254 -12.56 -5.21 11.07
C VAL A 254 -11.84 -5.96 12.21
N SER A 255 -11.19 -7.07 11.87
CA SER A 255 -10.41 -7.90 12.80
C SER A 255 -9.09 -7.28 13.18
N GLU A 256 -8.53 -6.46 12.31
CA GLU A 256 -7.20 -5.87 12.49
C GLU A 256 -7.26 -4.62 13.35
N ALA A 257 -6.19 -4.39 14.12
CA ALA A 257 -6.10 -3.22 15.00
C ALA A 257 -6.12 -1.91 14.20
N GLU A 258 -5.55 -1.94 13.00
CA GLU A 258 -5.43 -0.84 12.06
C GLU A 258 -6.80 -0.46 11.47
N SER A 259 -7.54 -1.43 10.92
CA SER A 259 -8.89 -1.18 10.39
C SER A 259 -9.86 -0.79 11.52
N ARG A 260 -9.69 -1.39 12.71
CA ARG A 260 -10.44 -1.03 13.92
C ARG A 260 -10.18 0.42 14.34
N ALA A 261 -8.92 0.82 14.41
CA ALA A 261 -8.52 2.17 14.78
C ALA A 261 -9.18 3.22 13.87
N LEU A 262 -9.14 3.01 12.55
CA LEU A 262 -9.78 3.92 11.59
C LEU A 262 -11.30 3.91 11.73
N ALA A 263 -11.92 2.74 11.87
CA ALA A 263 -13.38 2.61 11.99
C ALA A 263 -13.90 3.29 13.26
N ASP A 264 -13.27 3.01 14.41
CA ASP A 264 -13.64 3.59 15.69
C ASP A 264 -13.41 5.11 15.68
N PHE A 265 -12.32 5.58 15.08
CA PHE A 265 -12.07 7.00 14.85
C PHE A 265 -13.19 7.64 14.03
N ALA A 266 -13.54 7.05 12.87
CA ALA A 266 -14.58 7.60 12.01
C ALA A 266 -15.93 7.67 12.73
N PHE A 267 -16.34 6.61 13.45
CA PHE A 267 -17.60 6.60 14.22
C PHE A 267 -17.60 7.55 15.42
N ALA A 268 -16.44 7.86 16.00
CA ALA A 268 -16.31 8.86 17.04
C ALA A 268 -16.39 10.31 16.52
N HIS A 269 -16.17 10.52 15.21
CA HIS A 269 -16.14 11.83 14.56
C HIS A 269 -17.28 11.98 13.54
N PRO A 270 -18.53 12.19 13.99
CA PRO A 270 -19.69 12.31 13.10
C PRO A 270 -19.69 13.58 12.24
N ASN A 271 -18.69 14.46 12.42
CA ASN A 271 -18.48 15.66 11.63
C ASN A 271 -17.71 15.40 10.32
N ILE A 272 -17.21 14.19 10.09
CA ILE A 272 -16.60 13.78 8.81
C ILE A 272 -17.69 13.77 7.73
N ALA A 273 -17.47 14.55 6.69
CA ALA A 273 -18.39 14.70 5.56
C ALA A 273 -17.85 14.06 4.26
N ALA A 274 -16.55 13.77 4.21
CA ALA A 274 -15.91 13.11 3.08
C ALA A 274 -14.70 12.30 3.55
N VAL A 275 -14.44 11.19 2.86
CA VAL A 275 -13.25 10.37 3.03
C VAL A 275 -12.48 10.38 1.71
N PHE A 276 -11.18 10.64 1.79
CA PHE A 276 -10.27 10.64 0.66
C PHE A 276 -9.11 9.70 0.97
N THR A 277 -8.78 8.82 0.04
CA THR A 277 -7.65 7.89 0.18
C THR A 277 -6.58 8.20 -0.87
N PHE A 278 -5.34 8.33 -0.44
CA PHE A 278 -4.20 8.27 -1.36
C PHE A 278 -3.90 6.80 -1.63
N SER A 279 -4.26 6.35 -2.82
CA SER A 279 -4.20 4.95 -3.23
C SER A 279 -3.79 4.81 -4.70
N PRO A 280 -3.33 3.63 -5.14
CA PRO A 280 -3.04 3.37 -6.55
C PRO A 280 -4.30 3.25 -7.42
N TYR A 281 -5.50 3.24 -6.81
CA TYR A 281 -6.78 3.15 -7.50
C TYR A 281 -7.45 4.51 -7.61
N ASP A 282 -8.16 4.74 -8.71
CA ASP A 282 -8.92 5.97 -8.92
C ASP A 282 -10.39 5.66 -9.17
N ASN A 283 -11.27 6.29 -8.38
CA ASN A 283 -12.71 6.28 -8.59
C ASN A 283 -13.27 7.69 -8.87
N LEU A 284 -12.43 8.73 -8.87
CA LEU A 284 -12.83 10.11 -9.05
C LEU A 284 -13.00 10.46 -10.53
N LEU A 285 -12.30 9.80 -11.46
CA LEU A 285 -12.59 9.94 -12.90
C LEU A 285 -13.77 9.09 -13.38
N HIS A 286 -14.34 8.27 -12.51
CA HIS A 286 -15.47 7.38 -12.80
C HIS A 286 -16.70 7.73 -11.95
N PRO A 287 -17.35 8.90 -12.17
CA PRO A 287 -18.45 9.33 -11.33
C PRO A 287 -19.63 8.33 -11.42
N PRO A 288 -20.25 7.99 -10.29
CA PRO A 288 -21.34 7.03 -10.28
C PRO A 288 -22.53 7.56 -11.07
N LYS A 289 -23.19 6.64 -11.79
CA LYS A 289 -24.40 6.94 -12.54
C LYS A 289 -25.61 6.95 -11.60
N LYS A 290 -26.69 7.59 -12.04
CA LYS A 290 -27.97 7.53 -11.33
C LYS A 290 -28.40 6.07 -11.15
N PRO A 291 -28.73 5.64 -9.92
CA PRO A 291 -29.15 4.26 -9.66
C PRO A 291 -30.43 3.92 -10.44
N GLY A 292 -30.55 2.68 -10.89
CA GLY A 292 -31.69 2.20 -11.69
C GLY A 292 -32.99 2.09 -10.91
N ALA A 293 -32.93 2.03 -9.57
CA ALA A 293 -34.06 2.00 -8.66
C ALA A 293 -33.87 3.00 -7.52
N LYS A 294 -34.98 3.52 -6.97
CA LYS A 294 -34.91 4.36 -5.77
C LYS A 294 -34.50 3.49 -4.59
N ILE A 295 -33.33 3.80 -4.02
CA ILE A 295 -32.92 3.25 -2.73
C ILE A 295 -33.59 4.10 -1.66
N GLU A 296 -34.61 3.55 -1.00
CA GLU A 296 -35.11 4.12 0.24
C GLU A 296 -33.94 4.07 1.24
N GLY A 297 -33.53 5.20 1.81
CA GLY A 297 -32.31 5.36 2.64
C GLY A 297 -32.25 4.57 3.96
N LYS A 298 -32.82 3.35 4.00
CA LYS A 298 -32.65 2.35 5.03
C LYS A 298 -31.49 1.44 4.63
N LYS A 299 -30.59 1.18 5.59
CA LYS A 299 -29.48 0.25 5.42
C LYS A 299 -30.00 -1.18 5.09
N PRO A 300 -29.30 -1.95 4.26
CA PRO A 300 -28.02 -1.62 3.62
C PRO A 300 -28.21 -0.74 2.37
N ILE A 301 -27.38 0.29 2.24
CA ILE A 301 -27.24 1.04 0.98
C ILE A 301 -26.43 0.13 0.04
N THR A 302 -26.98 -0.15 -1.15
CA THR A 302 -26.40 -1.08 -2.12
C THR A 302 -25.95 -0.41 -3.41
N ASP A 303 -26.23 0.89 -3.57
CA ASP A 303 -25.85 1.72 -4.70
C ASP A 303 -25.83 3.19 -4.24
N VAL A 304 -25.19 4.06 -5.01
CA VAL A 304 -25.07 5.49 -4.69
C VAL A 304 -26.45 6.14 -4.64
N LEU A 305 -26.71 6.91 -3.58
CA LEU A 305 -27.98 7.60 -3.40
C LEU A 305 -28.14 8.67 -4.49
N GLU A 306 -29.35 8.77 -5.06
CA GLU A 306 -29.65 9.71 -6.15
C GLU A 306 -29.31 11.17 -5.79
N GLN A 307 -29.44 11.53 -4.51
CA GLN A 307 -29.13 12.87 -3.98
C GLN A 307 -27.62 13.16 -3.91
N ASP A 308 -26.77 12.14 -3.86
CA ASP A 308 -25.32 12.28 -3.70
C ASP A 308 -24.58 12.36 -5.05
N VAL A 309 -25.22 11.84 -6.12
CA VAL A 309 -24.69 11.85 -7.49
C VAL A 309 -24.19 13.23 -7.94
N PRO A 310 -24.91 14.36 -7.74
CA PRO A 310 -24.41 15.67 -8.15
C PRO A 310 -23.14 16.11 -7.41
N TYR A 311 -22.98 15.72 -6.14
CA TYR A 311 -21.80 16.06 -5.34
C TYR A 311 -20.58 15.27 -5.81
N LEU A 312 -20.73 13.96 -6.01
CA LEU A 312 -19.68 13.09 -6.54
C LEU A 312 -19.26 13.50 -7.96
N ALA A 313 -20.21 13.87 -8.81
CA ALA A 313 -19.91 14.41 -10.16
C ALA A 313 -19.12 15.73 -10.10
N THR A 314 -19.41 16.60 -9.11
CA THR A 314 -18.66 17.84 -8.91
C THR A 314 -17.23 17.55 -8.46
N MET A 315 -17.03 16.62 -7.54
CA MET A 315 -15.70 16.18 -7.11
C MET A 315 -14.89 15.60 -8.27
N SER A 316 -15.53 14.75 -9.09
CA SER A 316 -14.94 14.20 -10.31
C SER A 316 -14.45 15.29 -11.28
N SER A 317 -15.31 16.27 -11.58
CA SER A 317 -14.96 17.39 -12.44
C SER A 317 -13.79 18.19 -11.88
N LYS A 318 -13.79 18.48 -10.58
CA LYS A 318 -12.71 19.23 -9.93
C LYS A 318 -11.40 18.47 -9.92
N PHE A 319 -11.46 17.16 -9.70
CA PHE A 319 -10.29 16.29 -9.75
C PHE A 319 -9.65 16.32 -11.14
N GLY A 320 -10.44 16.15 -12.21
CA GLY A 320 -9.95 16.25 -13.59
C GLY A 320 -9.38 17.63 -13.93
N GLU A 321 -10.00 18.73 -13.47
CA GLU A 321 -9.49 20.10 -13.67
C GLU A 321 -8.13 20.34 -13.00
N VAL A 322 -7.93 19.82 -11.79
CA VAL A 322 -6.70 20.05 -11.00
C VAL A 322 -5.56 19.16 -11.47
N THR A 323 -5.83 17.89 -11.76
CA THR A 323 -4.81 16.91 -12.15
C THR A 323 -4.48 16.97 -13.64
N GLY A 324 -5.43 17.40 -14.48
CA GLY A 324 -5.34 17.29 -15.93
C GLY A 324 -5.49 15.85 -16.44
N TYR A 325 -5.86 14.90 -15.57
CA TYR A 325 -6.11 13.52 -15.97
C TYR A 325 -7.43 13.40 -16.72
N ALA A 326 -7.40 12.63 -17.81
CA ALA A 326 -8.54 12.46 -18.71
C ALA A 326 -9.05 11.01 -18.76
N ASP A 327 -8.26 10.05 -18.30
CA ASP A 327 -8.59 8.63 -18.32
C ASP A 327 -7.81 7.89 -17.22
N SER A 328 -8.45 6.89 -16.63
CA SER A 328 -7.89 5.97 -15.65
C SER A 328 -8.52 4.59 -15.82
N PRO A 329 -7.79 3.50 -15.51
CA PRO A 329 -8.41 2.19 -15.40
C PRO A 329 -9.49 2.21 -14.31
N GLU A 330 -10.65 1.58 -14.57
CA GLU A 330 -11.64 1.38 -13.53
C GLU A 330 -11.02 0.56 -12.39
N PRO A 331 -11.29 0.93 -11.12
CA PRO A 331 -10.75 0.22 -9.99
C PRO A 331 -11.33 -1.20 -9.96
N PRO A 332 -10.56 -2.22 -9.58
CA PRO A 332 -11.08 -3.57 -9.45
C PRO A 332 -12.18 -3.61 -8.37
N PRO A 333 -13.20 -4.48 -8.50
CA PRO A 333 -14.16 -4.70 -7.43
C PRO A 333 -13.41 -5.17 -6.18
N ALA A 334 -13.54 -4.42 -5.09
CA ALA A 334 -12.78 -4.67 -3.87
C ALA A 334 -13.74 -4.96 -2.71
N ALA A 335 -13.94 -6.25 -2.46
CA ALA A 335 -14.70 -6.76 -1.33
C ALA A 335 -14.02 -6.37 -0.01
N GLY A 336 -14.73 -5.68 0.90
CA GLY A 336 -14.16 -5.21 2.16
C GLY A 336 -13.29 -3.96 2.06
N ALA A 337 -13.39 -3.20 0.97
CA ALA A 337 -12.60 -1.99 0.75
C ALA A 337 -13.01 -0.81 1.64
N LEU A 338 -12.02 0.03 1.98
CA LEU A 338 -12.21 1.26 2.73
C LEU A 338 -13.14 2.22 2.00
N SER A 339 -12.97 2.37 0.69
CA SER A 339 -13.75 3.31 -0.13
C SER A 339 -15.24 2.95 -0.17
N GLU A 340 -15.56 1.66 -0.37
CA GLU A 340 -16.94 1.16 -0.33
C GLU A 340 -17.52 1.22 1.09
N TRP A 341 -16.73 0.84 2.09
CA TRP A 341 -17.16 0.90 3.50
C TRP A 341 -17.48 2.33 3.94
N ALA A 342 -16.65 3.31 3.57
CA ALA A 342 -16.81 4.71 3.95
C ALA A 342 -18.17 5.25 3.51
N TYR A 343 -18.61 4.91 2.30
CA TYR A 343 -19.89 5.38 1.78
C TYR A 343 -21.08 4.49 2.19
N TYR A 344 -20.97 3.16 2.05
CA TYR A 344 -22.12 2.27 2.21
C TYR A 344 -22.38 1.80 3.64
N ALA A 345 -21.35 1.76 4.49
CA ALA A 345 -21.45 1.23 5.85
C ALA A 345 -21.32 2.32 6.92
N TYR A 346 -20.29 3.17 6.82
CA TYR A 346 -20.08 4.32 7.69
C TYR A 346 -21.19 5.37 7.47
N GLY A 347 -21.25 5.95 6.26
CA GLY A 347 -22.30 6.86 5.82
C GLY A 347 -21.78 8.27 5.58
#